data_AF-A0A3N8Q8W2-F1
#
_entry.id   AF-A0A3N8Q8W2-F1
#
_cell.length_a   1.000
_cell.length_b   1.000
_cell.length_c   1.000
_cell.angle_alpha   90.00
_cell.angle_beta   90.00
_cell.angle_gamma   90.00
#
_symmetry.space_group_name_H-M   'P 1'
#
loop_
_entity.id
_entity.type
_entity.pdbx_description
1 polymer ?
#
loop_
_entity_poly.entity_id
_entity_poly.type
_entity_poly.pdbx_seq_one_letter_code
_entity_poly.pdbx_strand_id
1 'polypeptide(L)'
;MSAAPTDLPDDIEALKAMVASLREQLSSRAIEIEHLKLTIAKLRRMQFGRKSEKLDRQIEQLELRLEDLQADEGSADMATAPALKRPSREGVGRKPLPDHLEREERIHLPADDDCPDCGGQLKPLGEDVAEQLEYVRAHFRVIRHRRPKLACACCDRIVQAAAPSRPIDRGIPGPALLAHIAVSKFAYHIPLHRQAVMYARDGVEIDPDAMGYWMGSITALLAPLVDTVRRYALAGGKVHADDTPLPVLAPGNGRTKTGRLWVYVRDDRSSASEEPAAVWFAYTPDRRGEHPQQHLADFAGVLQADAFAGYAELYRGGTIQEAACMAHARRKIHDLHAVRPNAVTEEALHRIGALYKIEEQIRGKPPDERHSVRQARAVPLLDDMKRWFEATLATLSAKSDTTKAIQYALNRWPALIYYCSDGRAEIDNLIAERALRGVALGRRNYLFAGADSGGERAAAMYSLIGTARLNGLDPEAYLAYVLERIADHPINRIDELLPWNVALSLPSTAHVAPIR
;
A
#
# COMPACT_ATOMS: atom_id res chain seq x y z
N MET A 1 -9.84 -7.91 -10.62
CA MET A 1 -11.32 -7.92 -10.51
C MET A 1 -11.76 -9.33 -10.12
N SER A 2 -12.43 -9.51 -8.98
CA SER A 2 -13.04 -10.78 -8.59
C SER A 2 -14.43 -10.84 -9.24
N ALA A 3 -14.70 -11.84 -10.08
CA ALA A 3 -16.04 -12.06 -10.62
C ALA A 3 -16.99 -12.41 -9.47
N ALA A 4 -18.15 -11.77 -9.42
CA ALA A 4 -19.19 -12.12 -8.44
C ALA A 4 -19.84 -13.47 -8.84
N PRO A 5 -20.41 -14.23 -7.90
CA PRO A 5 -21.08 -15.51 -8.20
C PRO A 5 -22.20 -15.39 -9.26
N THR A 6 -22.77 -14.20 -9.40
CA THR A 6 -23.81 -13.85 -10.38
C THR A 6 -23.31 -13.71 -11.82
N ASP A 7 -21.99 -13.71 -12.05
CA ASP A 7 -21.38 -13.64 -13.39
C ASP A 7 -20.99 -15.03 -13.94
N LEU A 8 -21.30 -16.11 -13.23
CA LEU A 8 -20.99 -17.46 -13.69
C LEU A 8 -22.10 -18.01 -14.60
N PRO A 9 -21.75 -18.75 -15.67
CA PRO A 9 -22.75 -19.44 -16.48
C PRO A 9 -23.55 -20.44 -15.64
N ASP A 10 -24.87 -20.47 -15.79
CA ASP A 10 -25.72 -21.49 -15.16
C ASP A 10 -25.66 -22.85 -15.90
N ASP A 11 -25.03 -22.89 -17.07
CA ASP A 11 -24.85 -24.10 -17.85
C ASP A 11 -23.71 -24.97 -17.31
N ILE A 12 -24.02 -26.23 -17.01
CA ILE A 12 -23.09 -27.20 -16.44
C ILE A 12 -21.89 -27.45 -17.36
N GLU A 13 -22.08 -27.44 -18.68
CA GLU A 13 -20.98 -27.66 -19.63
C GLU A 13 -20.08 -26.42 -19.72
N ALA A 14 -20.64 -25.21 -19.73
CA ALA A 14 -19.88 -23.97 -19.60
C ALA A 14 -19.08 -23.90 -18.28
N LEU A 15 -19.67 -24.33 -17.16
CA LEU A 15 -18.98 -24.43 -15.87
C LEU A 15 -17.84 -25.47 -15.92
N LYS A 16 -18.07 -26.65 -16.49
CA LYS A 16 -17.02 -27.68 -16.66
C LYS A 16 -15.88 -27.17 -17.55
N ALA A 17 -16.20 -26.46 -18.64
CA ALA A 17 -15.21 -25.86 -19.52
C ALA A 17 -14.39 -24.78 -18.81
N MET A 18 -15.03 -23.93 -17.99
CA MET A 18 -14.34 -22.96 -17.14
C MET A 18 -13.43 -23.65 -16.12
N VAL A 19 -13.90 -24.71 -15.44
CA VAL A 19 -13.08 -25.48 -14.48
C VAL A 19 -11.89 -26.15 -15.17
N ALA A 20 -12.08 -26.71 -16.37
CA ALA A 20 -11.00 -27.30 -17.15
C ALA A 20 -9.95 -26.24 -17.53
N SER A 21 -10.41 -25.07 -18.02
CA SER A 21 -9.53 -23.95 -18.37
C SER A 21 -8.75 -23.43 -17.14
N LEU A 22 -9.41 -23.29 -15.99
CA LEU A 22 -8.76 -22.87 -14.75
C LEU A 22 -7.71 -23.89 -14.27
N ARG A 23 -8.01 -25.19 -14.37
CA ARG A 23 -7.04 -26.26 -14.05
C ARG A 23 -5.82 -26.22 -14.96
N GLU A 24 -6.03 -26.01 -16.25
CA GLU A 24 -4.94 -25.87 -17.23
C GLU A 24 -4.08 -24.64 -16.93
N GLN A 25 -4.68 -23.50 -16.61
CA GLN A 25 -3.97 -22.30 -16.19
C GLN A 25 -3.15 -22.51 -14.91
N LEU A 26 -3.71 -23.18 -13.90
CA LEU A 26 -2.99 -23.52 -12.67
C LEU A 26 -1.79 -24.45 -12.94
N SER A 27 -1.98 -25.47 -13.78
CA SER A 27 -0.88 -26.37 -14.18
C SER A 27 0.20 -25.62 -14.95
N SER A 28 -0.18 -24.72 -15.86
CA SER A 28 0.75 -23.90 -16.63
C SER A 28 1.59 -22.98 -15.72
N ARG A 29 0.96 -22.33 -14.73
CA ARG A 29 1.65 -21.50 -13.73
C ARG A 29 2.64 -22.31 -12.88
N ALA A 30 2.23 -23.49 -12.42
CA ALA A 30 3.12 -24.36 -11.62
C ALA A 30 4.38 -24.76 -12.41
N ILE A 31 4.24 -25.09 -13.70
CA ILE A 31 5.36 -25.39 -14.59
C ILE A 31 6.26 -24.16 -14.79
N GLU A 32 5.66 -22.98 -14.97
CA GLU A 32 6.39 -21.72 -15.13
C GLU A 32 7.21 -21.39 -13.89
N ILE A 33 6.64 -21.55 -12.69
CA ILE A 33 7.32 -21.35 -11.41
C ILE A 33 8.58 -22.23 -11.34
N GLU A 34 8.46 -23.53 -11.59
CA GLU A 34 9.60 -24.46 -11.55
C GLU A 34 10.66 -24.12 -12.62
N HIS A 35 10.22 -23.73 -13.82
CA HIS A 35 11.12 -23.29 -14.88
C HIS A 35 11.92 -22.04 -14.49
N LEU A 36 11.26 -21.05 -13.87
CA LEU A 36 11.90 -19.81 -13.42
C LEU A 36 12.90 -20.08 -12.29
N LYS A 37 12.55 -20.94 -11.31
CA LYS A 37 13.47 -21.34 -10.23
C LYS A 37 14.75 -21.96 -10.77
N LEU A 38 14.63 -22.93 -11.69
CA LEU A 38 15.78 -23.57 -12.32
C LEU A 38 16.62 -22.58 -13.13
N THR A 39 15.98 -21.65 -13.84
CA THR A 39 16.67 -20.61 -14.61
C THR A 39 17.45 -19.66 -13.72
N ILE A 40 16.85 -19.16 -12.63
CA ILE A 40 17.52 -18.29 -11.64
C ILE A 40 18.72 -19.03 -11.04
N ALA A 41 18.54 -20.28 -10.62
CA ALA A 41 19.63 -21.08 -10.04
C ALA A 41 20.80 -21.27 -11.03
N LYS A 42 20.49 -21.52 -12.31
CA LYS A 42 21.49 -21.63 -13.38
C LYS A 42 22.24 -20.32 -13.58
N LEU A 43 21.53 -19.19 -13.69
CA LEU A 43 22.13 -17.87 -13.89
C LEU A 43 23.03 -17.46 -12.72
N ARG A 44 22.58 -17.67 -11.48
CA ARG A 44 23.38 -17.44 -10.27
C ARG A 44 24.67 -18.27 -10.28
N ARG A 45 24.62 -19.54 -10.70
CA ARG A 45 25.83 -20.38 -10.86
C ARG A 45 26.78 -19.84 -11.93
N MET A 46 26.26 -19.35 -13.06
CA MET A 46 27.07 -18.76 -14.14
C MET A 46 27.77 -17.46 -13.72
N GLN A 47 27.19 -16.71 -12.77
CA GLN A 47 27.73 -15.46 -12.24
C GLN A 47 29.04 -15.65 -11.46
N PHE A 48 29.30 -16.84 -10.90
CA PHE A 48 30.50 -17.14 -10.11
C PHE A 48 31.85 -17.12 -10.88
N GLY A 49 31.85 -16.81 -12.19
CA GLY A 49 33.08 -16.73 -13.01
C GLY A 49 33.41 -15.36 -13.64
N ARG A 50 32.42 -14.49 -13.88
CA ARG A 50 32.60 -13.12 -14.41
C ARG A 50 31.44 -12.25 -13.92
N LYS A 51 31.71 -11.20 -13.14
CA LYS A 51 30.70 -10.19 -12.81
C LYS A 51 30.18 -9.55 -14.09
N SER A 52 28.90 -9.71 -14.39
CA SER A 52 28.24 -9.06 -15.51
C SER A 52 26.96 -8.41 -15.00
N GLU A 53 26.92 -7.08 -14.99
CA GLU A 53 25.71 -6.32 -14.59
C GLU A 53 24.46 -6.74 -15.38
N LYS A 54 24.64 -7.27 -16.60
CA LYS A 54 23.55 -7.79 -17.42
C LYS A 54 22.93 -9.06 -16.84
N LEU A 55 23.75 -9.98 -16.29
CA LEU A 55 23.26 -11.20 -15.64
C LEU A 55 22.53 -10.85 -14.33
N ASP A 56 23.06 -9.89 -13.58
CA ASP A 56 22.46 -9.43 -12.31
C ASP A 56 21.05 -8.89 -12.55
N ARG A 57 20.89 -8.01 -13.54
CA ARG A 57 19.57 -7.48 -13.94
C ARG A 57 18.60 -8.57 -14.39
N GLN A 58 19.09 -9.59 -15.09
CA GLN A 58 18.26 -10.70 -15.55
C GLN A 58 17.80 -11.57 -14.37
N ILE A 59 18.67 -11.81 -13.39
CA ILE A 59 18.32 -12.55 -12.17
C ILE A 59 17.25 -11.78 -11.38
N GLU A 60 17.47 -10.48 -11.13
CA GLU A 60 16.49 -9.62 -10.44
C GLU A 60 15.13 -9.62 -11.15
N GLN A 61 15.12 -9.68 -12.49
CA GLN A 61 13.90 -9.75 -13.28
C GLN A 61 13.11 -11.05 -13.07
N LEU A 62 13.79 -12.18 -13.11
CA LEU A 62 13.14 -13.48 -12.94
C LEU A 62 12.68 -13.68 -11.49
N GLU A 63 13.46 -13.23 -10.51
CA GLU A 63 13.09 -13.30 -9.09
C GLU A 63 11.80 -12.54 -8.79
N LEU A 64 11.63 -11.35 -9.36
CA LEU A 64 10.45 -10.55 -9.14
C LEU A 64 9.21 -11.13 -9.83
N ARG A 65 9.37 -11.72 -11.02
CA ARG A 65 8.29 -12.47 -11.67
C ARG A 65 7.87 -13.68 -10.85
N LEU A 66 8.85 -14.42 -10.32
CA LEU A 66 8.61 -15.57 -9.47
C LEU A 66 7.90 -15.17 -8.18
N GLU A 67 8.33 -14.08 -7.54
CA GLU A 67 7.67 -13.51 -6.37
C GLU A 67 6.18 -13.23 -6.63
N ASP A 68 5.86 -12.59 -7.76
CA ASP A 68 4.47 -12.26 -8.08
C ASP A 68 3.61 -13.49 -8.37
N LEU A 69 4.18 -14.53 -9.00
CA LEU A 69 3.49 -15.81 -9.19
C LEU A 69 3.21 -16.50 -7.85
N GLN A 70 4.19 -16.51 -6.92
CA GLN A 70 4.03 -17.07 -5.58
C GLN A 70 2.97 -16.29 -4.77
N ALA A 71 2.98 -14.96 -4.87
CA ALA A 71 1.99 -14.12 -4.22
C ALA A 71 0.58 -14.30 -4.83
N ASP A 72 0.47 -14.51 -6.14
CA ASP A 72 -0.82 -14.86 -6.77
C ASP A 72 -1.36 -16.20 -6.25
N GLU A 73 -0.49 -17.20 -6.05
CA GLU A 73 -0.88 -18.48 -5.41
C GLU A 73 -1.40 -18.26 -3.98
N GLY A 74 -0.68 -17.49 -3.16
CA GLY A 74 -1.10 -17.18 -1.79
C GLY A 74 -2.43 -16.42 -1.74
N SER A 75 -2.63 -15.45 -2.63
CA SER A 75 -3.89 -14.71 -2.71
C SER A 75 -5.06 -15.60 -3.14
N ALA A 76 -4.86 -16.49 -4.11
CA ALA A 76 -5.90 -17.41 -4.58
C ALA A 76 -6.31 -18.42 -3.50
N ASP A 77 -5.35 -18.90 -2.73
CA ASP A 77 -5.58 -19.79 -1.60
C ASP A 77 -6.47 -19.14 -0.52
N MET A 78 -6.27 -17.86 -0.23
CA MET A 78 -7.10 -17.13 0.72
C MET A 78 -8.52 -16.90 0.20
N ALA A 79 -8.70 -16.67 -1.10
CA ALA A 79 -10.01 -16.41 -1.70
C ALA A 79 -10.93 -17.66 -1.74
N THR A 80 -10.37 -18.87 -1.68
CA THR A 80 -11.10 -20.14 -1.78
C THR A 80 -11.51 -20.73 -0.42
N ALA A 81 -11.29 -20.00 0.67
CA ALA A 81 -11.41 -20.50 2.05
C ALA A 81 -12.81 -20.33 2.69
N PRO A 82 -13.89 -20.80 2.07
CA PRO A 82 -14.85 -21.55 2.88
C PRO A 82 -15.48 -22.73 2.13
N ALA A 83 -14.79 -23.88 2.07
CA ALA A 83 -15.39 -25.22 2.03
C ALA A 83 -14.28 -26.27 1.84
N LEU A 84 -14.32 -27.33 2.64
CA LEU A 84 -13.46 -28.52 2.60
C LEU A 84 -12.09 -28.34 3.29
N LYS A 85 -11.91 -29.14 4.35
CA LYS A 85 -10.61 -29.47 4.94
C LYS A 85 -9.68 -29.89 3.80
N ARG A 86 -8.73 -29.03 3.44
CA ARG A 86 -7.71 -29.34 2.44
C ARG A 86 -7.00 -30.66 2.84
N PRO A 87 -6.92 -31.66 1.95
CA PRO A 87 -5.94 -32.74 2.13
C PRO A 87 -4.56 -32.08 2.12
N SER A 88 -3.71 -32.50 3.06
CA SER A 88 -2.34 -32.02 3.15
C SER A 88 -1.66 -32.19 1.80
N ARG A 89 -1.07 -31.12 1.24
CA ARG A 89 0.00 -31.30 0.27
C ARG A 89 1.04 -32.18 0.96
N GLU A 90 1.27 -33.39 0.44
CA GLU A 90 2.41 -34.23 0.81
C GLU A 90 3.69 -33.51 0.38
N GLY A 91 4.11 -32.53 1.18
CA GLY A 91 5.40 -31.89 1.07
C GLY A 91 6.41 -32.61 1.94
N VAL A 92 7.64 -32.69 1.46
CA VAL A 92 8.84 -33.05 2.23
C VAL A 92 8.74 -32.43 3.61
N GLY A 93 8.88 -33.24 4.67
CA GLY A 93 8.65 -32.83 6.06
C GLY A 93 9.23 -31.45 6.37
N ARG A 94 8.41 -30.58 6.97
CA ARG A 94 8.82 -29.22 7.35
C ARG A 94 10.10 -29.33 8.18
N LYS A 95 11.17 -28.65 7.75
CA LYS A 95 12.39 -28.56 8.57
C LYS A 95 12.03 -27.95 9.93
N PRO A 96 12.55 -28.48 11.04
CA PRO A 96 12.35 -27.88 12.35
C PRO A 96 12.92 -26.46 12.38
N LEU A 97 12.33 -25.58 13.20
CA LEU A 97 12.88 -24.25 13.43
C LEU A 97 14.23 -24.35 14.15
N PRO A 98 15.17 -23.41 13.93
CA PRO A 98 16.51 -23.51 14.50
C PRO A 98 16.52 -23.60 16.04
N ASP A 99 17.34 -24.50 16.57
CA ASP A 99 17.35 -24.81 18.00
C ASP A 99 17.90 -23.70 18.90
N HIS A 100 18.73 -22.80 18.35
CA HIS A 100 19.29 -21.68 19.10
C HIS A 100 18.29 -20.56 19.38
N LEU A 101 17.12 -20.56 18.75
CA LEU A 101 16.11 -19.55 18.96
C LEU A 101 15.38 -19.76 20.29
N GLU A 102 15.15 -18.65 21.00
CA GLU A 102 14.34 -18.63 22.22
C GLU A 102 12.92 -19.13 21.93
N ARG A 103 12.39 -19.96 22.84
CA ARG A 103 11.03 -20.51 22.76
C ARG A 103 10.16 -19.94 23.87
N GLU A 104 9.18 -19.13 23.49
CA GLU A 104 8.13 -18.66 24.39
C GLU A 104 6.99 -19.68 24.39
N GLU A 105 6.74 -20.29 25.54
CA GLU A 105 5.68 -21.29 25.72
C GLU A 105 4.34 -20.59 25.96
N ARG A 106 3.33 -20.91 25.15
CA ARG A 106 1.94 -20.45 25.33
C ARG A 106 1.02 -21.66 25.48
N ILE A 107 0.55 -21.88 26.69
CA ILE A 107 -0.34 -23.00 27.02
C ILE A 107 -1.79 -22.55 26.91
N HIS A 108 -2.58 -23.23 26.09
CA HIS A 108 -4.00 -22.96 25.88
C HIS A 108 -4.83 -24.04 26.57
N LEU A 109 -5.41 -23.68 27.72
CA LEU A 109 -6.28 -24.56 28.48
C LEU A 109 -7.74 -24.44 28.02
N PRO A 110 -8.56 -25.51 28.15
CA PRO A 110 -10.00 -25.41 28.00
C PRO A 110 -10.61 -24.31 28.88
N ALA A 111 -11.78 -23.79 28.48
CA ALA A 111 -12.45 -22.70 29.21
C ALA A 111 -12.89 -23.11 30.62
N ASP A 112 -13.27 -24.38 30.78
CA ASP A 112 -13.76 -24.94 32.04
C ASP A 112 -12.85 -26.09 32.50
N ASP A 113 -12.69 -26.22 33.82
CA ASP A 113 -11.92 -27.31 34.45
C ASP A 113 -12.72 -28.62 34.52
N ASP A 114 -14.04 -28.54 34.34
CA ASP A 114 -14.98 -29.66 34.41
C ASP A 114 -15.45 -30.10 33.01
N CYS A 115 -15.87 -31.35 32.91
CA CYS A 115 -16.39 -31.87 31.66
C CYS A 115 -17.68 -31.15 31.25
N PRO A 116 -17.76 -30.59 30.02
CA PRO A 116 -18.95 -29.87 29.57
C PRO A 116 -20.18 -30.78 29.41
N ASP A 117 -19.98 -32.09 29.28
CA ASP A 117 -21.07 -33.05 29.06
C ASP A 117 -21.65 -33.59 30.37
N CYS A 118 -20.83 -33.73 31.43
CA CYS A 118 -21.25 -34.41 32.67
C CYS A 118 -20.78 -33.78 33.99
N GLY A 119 -20.01 -32.68 33.94
CA GLY A 119 -19.44 -32.02 35.13
C GLY A 119 -18.35 -32.81 35.84
N GLY A 120 -17.88 -33.93 35.28
CA GLY A 120 -16.82 -34.75 35.87
C GLY A 120 -15.42 -34.17 35.68
N GLN A 121 -14.51 -34.49 36.60
CA GLN A 121 -13.12 -34.01 36.61
C GLN A 121 -12.35 -34.41 35.34
N LEU A 122 -11.60 -33.46 34.79
CA LEU A 122 -10.73 -33.63 33.63
C LEU A 122 -9.30 -34.04 34.05
N LYS A 123 -8.70 -35.01 33.34
CA LYS A 123 -7.32 -35.48 33.56
C LYS A 123 -6.46 -35.33 32.30
N PRO A 124 -5.15 -35.04 32.42
CA PRO A 124 -4.25 -34.95 31.27
C PRO A 124 -4.16 -36.26 30.48
N LEU A 125 -4.32 -36.18 29.15
CA LEU A 125 -4.19 -37.31 28.22
C LEU A 125 -2.98 -37.16 27.28
N GLY A 126 -2.65 -35.93 26.89
CA GLY A 126 -1.55 -35.61 25.98
C GLY A 126 -1.62 -34.14 25.56
N GLU A 127 -0.88 -33.75 24.53
CA GLU A 127 -0.95 -32.38 24.01
C GLU A 127 -0.66 -32.30 22.52
N ASP A 128 -1.19 -31.27 21.88
CA ASP A 128 -0.74 -30.86 20.56
C ASP A 128 0.19 -29.65 20.70
N VAL A 129 1.31 -29.69 19.98
CA VAL A 129 2.31 -28.62 19.95
C VAL A 129 2.42 -28.06 18.54
N ALA A 130 2.37 -26.74 18.42
CA ALA A 130 2.60 -26.05 17.16
C ALA A 130 3.54 -24.87 17.38
N GLU A 131 4.61 -24.81 16.59
CA GLU A 131 5.57 -23.71 16.63
C GLU A 131 5.25 -22.66 15.55
N GLN A 132 5.51 -21.39 15.87
CA GLN A 132 5.48 -20.26 14.95
C GLN A 132 6.77 -19.45 15.09
N LEU A 133 7.29 -18.97 13.97
CA LEU A 133 8.43 -18.08 13.94
C LEU A 133 7.95 -16.63 14.01
N GLU A 134 8.45 -15.88 14.99
CA GLU A 134 8.15 -14.46 15.16
C GLU A 134 9.41 -13.62 15.06
N TYR A 135 9.20 -12.38 14.62
CA TYR A 135 10.21 -11.33 14.67
C TYR A 135 9.90 -10.40 15.85
N VAL A 136 10.86 -10.24 16.74
CA VAL A 136 10.87 -9.16 17.73
C VAL A 136 12.01 -8.24 17.33
N ARG A 137 11.81 -6.92 17.36
CA ARG A 137 12.81 -5.95 16.89
C ARG A 137 14.25 -6.41 17.15
N ALA A 138 14.99 -6.65 16.06
CA ALA A 138 16.38 -7.13 16.01
C ALA A 138 16.68 -8.61 16.29
N HIS A 139 15.70 -9.50 16.54
CA HIS A 139 15.95 -10.94 16.65
C HIS A 139 14.71 -11.82 16.35
N PHE A 140 14.95 -13.10 16.11
CA PHE A 140 13.90 -14.11 15.93
C PHE A 140 13.62 -14.86 17.23
N ARG A 141 12.37 -15.25 17.41
CA ARG A 141 11.95 -16.17 18.46
C ARG A 141 10.91 -17.15 17.94
N VAL A 142 10.74 -18.25 18.66
CA VAL A 142 9.72 -19.25 18.39
C VAL A 142 8.62 -19.12 19.43
N ILE A 143 7.38 -18.96 18.99
CA ILE A 143 6.21 -19.11 19.86
C ILE A 143 5.76 -20.57 19.79
N ARG A 144 5.84 -21.28 20.90
CA ARG A 144 5.38 -22.67 20.99
C ARG A 144 4.00 -22.70 21.63
N HIS A 145 2.99 -22.98 20.83
CA HIS A 145 1.62 -23.15 21.29
C HIS A 145 1.39 -24.60 21.72
N ARG A 146 1.12 -24.79 23.01
CA ARG A 146 0.78 -26.09 23.61
C ARG A 146 -0.71 -26.12 23.92
N ARG A 147 -1.40 -27.15 23.44
CA ARG A 147 -2.84 -27.37 23.66
C ARG A 147 -3.04 -28.71 24.35
N PRO A 148 -3.04 -28.75 25.70
CA PRO A 148 -3.28 -29.96 26.47
C PRO A 148 -4.64 -30.57 26.12
N LYS A 149 -4.65 -31.87 25.86
CA LYS A 149 -5.84 -32.71 25.74
C LYS A 149 -6.15 -33.27 27.10
N LEU A 150 -7.35 -33.00 27.59
CA LEU A 150 -7.84 -33.55 28.84
C LEU A 150 -8.95 -34.56 28.54
N ALA A 151 -9.00 -35.66 29.27
CA ALA A 151 -10.06 -36.65 29.20
C ALA A 151 -10.88 -36.64 30.50
N CYS A 152 -12.21 -36.67 30.37
CA CYS A 152 -13.09 -36.78 31.52
C CYS A 152 -12.96 -38.17 32.15
N ALA A 153 -12.77 -38.22 33.48
CA ALA A 153 -12.69 -39.48 34.22
C ALA A 153 -14.03 -40.24 34.33
N CYS A 154 -15.16 -39.62 33.95
CA CYS A 154 -16.50 -40.21 34.07
C CYS A 154 -17.06 -40.74 32.75
N CYS A 155 -16.90 -40.00 31.65
CA CYS A 155 -17.52 -40.31 30.35
C CYS A 155 -16.53 -40.38 29.18
N ASP A 156 -15.22 -40.37 29.45
CA ASP A 156 -14.12 -40.41 28.45
C ASP A 156 -14.14 -39.28 27.41
N ARG A 157 -14.95 -38.23 27.63
CA ARG A 157 -14.98 -37.05 26.74
C ARG A 157 -13.62 -36.36 26.72
N ILE A 158 -13.06 -36.18 25.52
CA ILE A 158 -11.85 -35.37 25.31
C ILE A 158 -12.22 -33.90 25.16
N VAL A 159 -11.57 -33.06 25.95
CA VAL A 159 -11.69 -31.60 25.94
C VAL A 159 -10.31 -31.00 25.63
N GLN A 160 -10.28 -30.03 24.73
CA GLN A 160 -9.06 -29.33 24.33
C GLN A 160 -9.44 -27.91 23.90
N ALA A 161 -8.63 -26.91 24.26
CA ALA A 161 -8.80 -25.55 23.76
C ALA A 161 -8.75 -25.50 22.23
N ALA A 162 -9.48 -24.58 21.59
CA ALA A 162 -9.38 -24.37 20.14
C ALA A 162 -7.94 -24.00 19.74
N ALA A 163 -7.56 -24.27 18.49
CA ALA A 163 -6.28 -23.77 17.99
C ALA A 163 -6.34 -22.24 17.90
N PRO A 164 -5.29 -21.51 18.32
CA PRO A 164 -5.27 -20.06 18.12
C PRO A 164 -5.35 -19.77 16.63
N SER A 165 -6.15 -18.76 16.28
CA SER A 165 -6.25 -18.30 14.90
C SER A 165 -4.92 -17.74 14.41
N ARG A 166 -4.72 -17.80 13.10
CA ARG A 166 -3.48 -17.37 12.45
C ARG A 166 -3.83 -16.60 11.18
N PRO A 167 -3.02 -15.59 10.80
CA PRO A 167 -3.21 -14.87 9.54
C PRO A 167 -3.12 -15.79 8.31
N ILE A 168 -2.29 -16.84 8.41
CA ILE A 168 -2.13 -17.85 7.37
C ILE A 168 -2.27 -19.22 8.03
N ASP A 169 -3.30 -19.97 7.61
CA ASP A 169 -3.60 -21.28 8.15
C ASP A 169 -2.42 -22.25 8.03
N ARG A 170 -2.05 -22.87 9.16
CA ARG A 170 -0.88 -23.77 9.28
C ARG A 170 0.43 -23.13 8.82
N GLY A 171 0.49 -21.80 8.68
CA GLY A 171 1.69 -21.04 8.40
C GLY A 171 2.69 -21.14 9.54
N ILE A 172 3.97 -21.15 9.18
CA ILE A 172 5.09 -20.96 10.11
C ILE A 172 5.16 -19.53 10.64
N PRO A 173 4.95 -18.46 9.84
CA PRO A 173 5.18 -17.11 10.34
C PRO A 173 4.04 -16.67 11.27
N GLY A 174 4.41 -16.01 12.36
CA GLY A 174 3.45 -15.28 13.17
C GLY A 174 3.18 -13.87 12.61
N PRO A 175 2.17 -13.16 13.17
CA PRO A 175 1.78 -11.82 12.73
C PRO A 175 2.92 -10.80 12.69
N ALA A 176 3.85 -10.82 13.66
CA ALA A 176 4.92 -9.83 13.72
C ALA A 176 5.98 -10.08 12.65
N LEU A 177 6.31 -11.34 12.35
CA LEU A 177 7.19 -11.67 11.22
C LEU A 177 6.57 -11.24 9.88
N LEU A 178 5.26 -11.47 9.67
CA LEU A 178 4.56 -11.06 8.46
C LEU A 178 4.57 -9.53 8.30
N ALA A 179 4.30 -8.80 9.38
CA ALA A 179 4.39 -7.34 9.40
C ALA A 179 5.81 -6.86 9.08
N HIS A 180 6.82 -7.46 9.68
CA HIS A 180 8.23 -7.12 9.45
C HIS A 180 8.62 -7.31 7.97
N ILE A 181 8.25 -8.43 7.35
CA ILE A 181 8.54 -8.71 5.94
C ILE A 181 7.86 -7.67 5.03
N ALA A 182 6.59 -7.36 5.29
CA ALA A 182 5.82 -6.39 4.53
C ALA A 182 6.39 -4.97 4.64
N VAL A 183 6.68 -4.50 5.85
CA VAL A 183 7.24 -3.17 6.10
C VAL A 183 8.67 -3.08 5.55
N SER A 184 9.50 -4.10 5.73
CA SER A 184 10.83 -4.16 5.13
C SER A 184 10.78 -4.05 3.61
N LYS A 185 9.81 -4.71 2.96
CA LYS A 185 9.65 -4.64 1.51
C LYS A 185 9.14 -3.28 1.03
N PHE A 186 8.07 -2.75 1.62
CA PHE A 186 7.38 -1.58 1.06
C PHE A 186 7.80 -0.26 1.70
N ALA A 187 8.11 -0.24 3.00
CA ALA A 187 8.51 0.96 3.70
C ALA A 187 10.02 1.22 3.65
N TYR A 188 10.83 0.15 3.65
CA TYR A 188 12.30 0.21 3.60
C TYR A 188 12.89 -0.29 2.27
N HIS A 189 12.03 -0.75 1.36
CA HIS A 189 12.40 -1.10 -0.02
C HIS A 189 13.46 -2.21 -0.11
N ILE A 190 13.39 -3.20 0.80
CA ILE A 190 14.28 -4.36 0.85
C ILE A 190 13.57 -5.53 0.14
N PRO A 191 14.01 -5.96 -1.06
CA PRO A 191 13.42 -7.10 -1.76
C PRO A 191 13.48 -8.40 -0.94
N LEU A 192 12.54 -9.32 -1.17
CA LEU A 192 12.42 -10.56 -0.38
C LEU A 192 13.69 -11.41 -0.39
N HIS A 193 14.38 -11.52 -1.54
CA HIS A 193 15.65 -12.26 -1.59
C HIS A 193 16.73 -11.63 -0.70
N ARG A 194 16.75 -10.30 -0.53
CA ARG A 194 17.72 -9.62 0.34
C ARG A 194 17.35 -9.82 1.81
N GLN A 195 16.06 -9.81 2.12
CA GLN A 195 15.57 -10.16 3.44
C GLN A 195 15.98 -11.60 3.82
N ALA A 196 15.81 -12.57 2.92
CA ALA A 196 16.26 -13.96 3.15
C ALA A 196 17.76 -14.03 3.48
N VAL A 197 18.60 -13.29 2.74
CA VAL A 197 20.04 -13.21 3.02
C VAL A 197 20.33 -12.56 4.38
N MET A 198 19.55 -11.57 4.79
CA MET A 198 19.67 -10.95 6.11
C MET A 198 19.34 -11.96 7.21
N TYR A 199 18.19 -12.64 7.11
CA TYR A 199 17.72 -13.60 8.10
C TYR A 199 18.65 -14.81 8.26
N ALA A 200 19.28 -15.24 7.16
CA ALA A 200 20.27 -16.32 7.18
C ALA A 200 21.49 -15.99 8.06
N ARG A 201 21.83 -14.71 8.26
CA ARG A 201 22.91 -14.30 9.18
C ARG A 201 22.56 -14.52 10.64
N ASP A 202 21.27 -14.54 10.96
CA ASP A 202 20.75 -14.87 12.28
C ASP A 202 20.48 -16.38 12.45
N GLY A 203 20.92 -17.20 11.48
CA GLY A 203 20.70 -18.64 11.44
C GLY A 203 19.28 -19.04 11.05
N VAL A 204 18.50 -18.14 10.45
CA VAL A 204 17.10 -18.36 10.08
C VAL A 204 16.96 -18.40 8.56
N GLU A 205 16.81 -19.60 8.02
CA GLU A 205 16.60 -19.81 6.58
C GLU A 205 15.12 -19.70 6.21
N ILE A 206 14.74 -18.61 5.55
CA ILE A 206 13.39 -18.43 4.97
C ILE A 206 13.51 -18.33 3.46
N ASP A 207 12.80 -19.21 2.76
CA ASP A 207 12.76 -19.21 1.30
C ASP A 207 12.01 -17.96 0.77
N PRO A 208 12.57 -17.21 -0.20
CA PRO A 208 11.88 -16.09 -0.83
C PRO A 208 10.53 -16.44 -1.46
N ASP A 209 10.34 -17.67 -1.94
CA ASP A 209 9.08 -18.14 -2.49
C ASP A 209 8.01 -18.22 -1.39
N ALA A 210 8.39 -18.74 -0.23
CA ALA A 210 7.50 -18.78 0.93
C ALA A 210 7.10 -17.36 1.37
N MET A 211 8.05 -16.42 1.37
CA MET A 211 7.73 -15.02 1.64
C MET A 211 6.81 -14.42 0.58
N GLY A 212 7.01 -14.71 -0.71
CA GLY A 212 6.13 -14.28 -1.80
C GLY A 212 4.69 -14.78 -1.58
N TYR A 213 4.54 -16.07 -1.30
CA TYR A 213 3.25 -16.68 -0.95
C TYR A 213 2.60 -16.01 0.27
N TRP A 214 3.36 -15.75 1.33
CA TRP A 214 2.84 -15.05 2.50
C TRP A 214 2.39 -13.63 2.18
N MET A 215 3.15 -12.89 1.37
CA MET A 215 2.79 -11.53 0.94
C MET A 215 1.47 -11.51 0.17
N GLY A 216 1.27 -12.48 -0.72
CA GLY A 216 -0.01 -12.71 -1.39
C GLY A 216 -1.16 -12.96 -0.42
N SER A 217 -0.93 -13.88 0.51
CA SER A 217 -1.93 -14.31 1.50
C SER A 217 -2.37 -13.14 2.41
N ILE A 218 -1.42 -12.40 2.99
CA ILE A 218 -1.77 -11.28 3.87
C ILE A 218 -2.41 -10.12 3.10
N THR A 219 -2.03 -9.89 1.84
CA THR A 219 -2.64 -8.82 1.05
C THR A 219 -4.11 -9.12 0.75
N ALA A 220 -4.43 -10.38 0.44
CA ALA A 220 -5.81 -10.82 0.30
C ALA A 220 -6.60 -10.67 1.60
N LEU A 221 -6.01 -11.10 2.73
CA LEU A 221 -6.61 -10.96 4.06
C LEU A 221 -6.89 -9.50 4.45
N LEU A 222 -5.99 -8.59 4.08
CA LEU A 222 -6.08 -7.15 4.40
C LEU A 222 -6.98 -6.36 3.44
N ALA A 223 -7.48 -6.96 2.36
CA ALA A 223 -8.25 -6.26 1.33
C ALA A 223 -9.47 -5.48 1.88
N PRO A 224 -10.28 -6.01 2.83
CA PRO A 224 -11.39 -5.25 3.40
C PRO A 224 -10.96 -3.98 4.17
N LEU A 225 -9.79 -4.04 4.82
CA LEU A 225 -9.25 -2.88 5.53
C LEU A 225 -8.73 -1.83 4.55
N VAL A 226 -8.09 -2.24 3.45
CA VAL A 226 -7.67 -1.34 2.36
C VAL A 226 -8.89 -0.65 1.73
N ASP A 227 -9.97 -1.38 1.47
CA ASP A 227 -11.23 -0.81 0.99
C ASP A 227 -11.82 0.21 1.96
N THR A 228 -11.71 -0.05 3.26
CA THR A 228 -12.15 0.89 4.31
C THR A 228 -11.32 2.16 4.30
N VAL A 229 -9.99 2.06 4.13
CA VAL A 229 -9.11 3.23 3.93
C VAL A 229 -9.49 4.01 2.67
N ARG A 230 -9.79 3.33 1.54
CA ARG A 230 -10.29 3.99 0.32
C ARG A 230 -11.55 4.78 0.60
N ARG A 231 -12.59 4.13 1.15
CA ARG A 231 -13.87 4.78 1.45
C ARG A 231 -13.68 5.99 2.37
N TYR A 232 -12.87 5.85 3.41
CA TYR A 232 -12.58 6.96 4.32
C TYR A 232 -11.82 8.13 3.65
N ALA A 233 -10.79 7.82 2.85
CA ALA A 233 -10.00 8.84 2.15
C ALA A 233 -10.84 9.62 1.14
N LEU A 234 -11.79 8.96 0.46
CA LEU A 234 -12.67 9.57 -0.53
C LEU A 234 -13.98 10.14 0.06
N ALA A 235 -14.27 9.93 1.35
CA ALA A 235 -15.47 10.51 1.98
C ALA A 235 -15.32 11.98 2.38
N GLY A 236 -14.09 12.53 2.35
CA GLY A 236 -13.82 13.92 2.73
C GLY A 236 -14.32 14.93 1.68
N GLY A 237 -14.55 16.18 2.10
CA GLY A 237 -14.96 17.25 1.17
C GLY A 237 -13.85 17.74 0.22
N LYS A 238 -12.61 17.28 0.43
CA LYS A 238 -11.44 17.57 -0.40
C LYS A 238 -10.55 16.32 -0.43
N VAL A 239 -9.96 16.03 -1.59
CA VAL A 239 -8.93 15.01 -1.74
C VAL A 239 -7.78 15.53 -2.59
N HIS A 240 -6.55 15.22 -2.17
CA HIS A 240 -5.35 15.45 -2.96
C HIS A 240 -5.10 14.26 -3.88
N ALA A 241 -4.82 14.48 -5.16
CA ALA A 241 -4.54 13.40 -6.11
C ALA A 241 -3.29 13.65 -6.95
N ASP A 242 -2.51 12.61 -7.19
CA ASP A 242 -1.33 12.61 -8.07
C ASP A 242 -1.02 11.16 -8.50
N ASP A 243 -0.02 10.97 -9.34
CA ASP A 243 0.41 9.64 -9.75
C ASP A 243 1.93 9.54 -10.04
N THR A 244 2.48 8.34 -9.86
CA THR A 244 3.86 8.02 -10.25
C THR A 244 3.90 6.84 -11.22
N PRO A 245 4.81 6.84 -12.22
CA PRO A 245 5.03 5.66 -13.03
C PRO A 245 5.57 4.51 -12.18
N LEU A 246 5.08 3.30 -12.45
CA LEU A 246 5.61 2.04 -11.94
C LEU A 246 5.96 1.15 -13.14
N PRO A 247 7.25 0.84 -13.38
CA PRO A 247 7.61 -0.13 -14.39
C PRO A 247 7.05 -1.51 -14.00
N VAL A 248 6.44 -2.23 -14.93
CA VAL A 248 5.84 -3.56 -14.70
C VAL A 248 6.28 -4.49 -15.82
N LEU A 249 6.67 -5.73 -15.52
CA LEU A 249 7.07 -6.67 -16.56
C LEU A 249 5.93 -6.95 -17.53
N ALA A 250 6.26 -6.93 -18.82
CA ALA A 250 5.41 -7.43 -19.88
C ALA A 250 5.96 -8.80 -20.32
N PRO A 251 5.26 -9.91 -20.03
CA PRO A 251 5.72 -11.24 -20.41
C PRO A 251 6.00 -11.35 -21.92
N GLY A 252 7.09 -12.03 -22.30
CA GLY A 252 7.36 -12.46 -23.68
C GLY A 252 8.34 -11.61 -24.49
N ASN A 253 8.64 -10.36 -24.11
CA ASN A 253 9.54 -9.49 -24.91
C ASN A 253 10.74 -8.92 -24.14
N GLY A 254 10.90 -9.27 -22.86
CA GLY A 254 11.98 -8.78 -22.00
C GLY A 254 11.91 -7.27 -21.70
N ARG A 255 10.75 -6.64 -21.92
CA ARG A 255 10.51 -5.22 -21.65
C ARG A 255 9.55 -5.04 -20.47
N THR A 256 9.55 -3.83 -19.92
CA THR A 256 8.53 -3.36 -18.99
C THR A 256 7.47 -2.55 -19.75
N LYS A 257 6.22 -2.67 -19.34
CA LYS A 257 5.19 -1.64 -19.55
C LYS A 257 5.24 -0.64 -18.40
N THR A 258 4.62 0.53 -18.58
CA THR A 258 4.54 1.55 -17.52
C THR A 258 3.13 1.58 -16.95
N GLY A 259 2.94 0.94 -15.80
CA GLY A 259 1.77 1.13 -14.97
C GLY A 259 1.84 2.44 -14.19
N ARG A 260 0.77 2.75 -13.45
CA ARG A 260 0.69 3.92 -12.57
C ARG A 260 0.28 3.49 -11.18
N LEU A 261 0.88 4.15 -10.19
CA LEU A 261 0.36 4.20 -8.84
C LEU A 261 -0.22 5.60 -8.64
N TRP A 262 -1.55 5.64 -8.54
CA TRP A 262 -2.31 6.83 -8.15
C TRP A 262 -2.30 6.94 -6.64
N VAL A 263 -2.31 8.16 -6.14
CA VAL A 263 -2.46 8.45 -4.72
C VAL A 263 -3.64 9.37 -4.51
N TYR A 264 -4.41 9.11 -3.45
CA TYR A 264 -5.51 9.92 -2.97
C TYR A 264 -5.30 10.17 -1.49
N VAL A 265 -5.07 11.42 -1.11
CA VAL A 265 -4.74 11.79 0.29
C VAL A 265 -5.83 12.69 0.86
N ARG A 266 -6.38 12.28 1.99
CA ARG A 266 -7.19 13.11 2.88
C ARG A 266 -6.29 13.58 4.02
N ASP A 267 -5.96 14.86 4.02
CA ASP A 267 -5.18 15.49 5.08
C ASP A 267 -5.53 16.97 5.19
N ASP A 268 -6.45 17.28 6.12
CA ASP A 268 -6.97 18.63 6.35
C ASP A 268 -6.40 19.26 7.63
N ARG A 269 -5.31 18.70 8.16
CA ARG A 269 -4.63 19.23 9.37
C ARG A 269 -4.09 20.64 9.15
N SER A 270 -3.70 20.99 7.92
CA SER A 270 -3.31 22.36 7.53
C SER A 270 -4.44 23.39 7.68
N SER A 271 -5.70 22.93 7.70
CA SER A 271 -6.91 23.72 8.00
C SER A 271 -7.45 23.44 9.41
N ALA A 272 -6.61 23.00 10.35
CA ALA A 272 -7.00 22.69 11.72
C ALA A 272 -8.04 21.57 11.88
N SER A 273 -8.21 20.69 10.89
CA SER A 273 -9.05 19.50 11.06
C SER A 273 -8.42 18.55 12.09
N GLU A 274 -9.26 18.04 12.99
CA GLU A 274 -8.90 16.96 13.93
C GLU A 274 -9.18 15.56 13.36
N GLU A 275 -9.78 15.49 12.16
CA GLU A 275 -10.06 14.22 11.51
C GLU A 275 -8.74 13.50 11.14
N PRO A 276 -8.68 12.17 11.35
CA PRO A 276 -7.51 11.38 10.97
C PRO A 276 -7.14 11.54 9.50
N ALA A 277 -5.83 11.68 9.23
CA ALA A 277 -5.32 11.71 7.87
C ALA A 277 -5.25 10.29 7.29
N ALA A 278 -5.50 10.15 5.99
CA ALA A 278 -5.44 8.87 5.32
C ALA A 278 -4.90 9.00 3.90
N VAL A 279 -4.23 7.94 3.44
CA VAL A 279 -3.76 7.83 2.06
C VAL A 279 -4.18 6.49 1.48
N TRP A 280 -4.80 6.57 0.31
CA TRP A 280 -5.13 5.42 -0.50
C TRP A 280 -4.31 5.45 -1.79
N PHE A 281 -3.69 4.32 -2.13
CA PHE A 281 -3.03 4.11 -3.40
C PHE A 281 -3.85 3.16 -4.26
N ALA A 282 -3.90 3.44 -5.56
CA ALA A 282 -4.52 2.57 -6.56
C ALA A 282 -3.52 2.27 -7.68
N TYR A 283 -3.47 1.02 -8.12
CA TYR A 283 -2.65 0.61 -9.27
C TYR A 283 -3.49 0.53 -10.54
N THR A 284 -2.93 0.98 -11.66
CA THR A 284 -3.50 0.79 -12.99
C THR A 284 -2.42 0.41 -14.01
N PRO A 285 -2.76 -0.34 -15.07
CA PRO A 285 -1.79 -0.80 -16.06
C PRO A 285 -1.27 0.30 -16.99
N ASP A 286 -1.92 1.47 -17.03
CA ASP A 286 -1.49 2.66 -17.77
C ASP A 286 -1.99 3.97 -17.13
N ARG A 287 -1.75 5.11 -17.79
CA ARG A 287 -2.10 6.47 -17.32
C ARG A 287 -3.35 7.06 -17.98
N ARG A 288 -4.33 6.25 -18.37
CA ARG A 288 -5.55 6.80 -18.99
C ARG A 288 -6.42 7.53 -17.97
N GLY A 289 -7.18 8.53 -18.45
CA GLY A 289 -8.11 9.29 -17.62
C GLY A 289 -9.31 8.47 -17.12
N GLU A 290 -9.63 7.35 -17.76
CA GLU A 290 -10.71 6.45 -17.32
C GLU A 290 -10.48 5.88 -15.92
N HIS A 291 -9.21 5.73 -15.50
CA HIS A 291 -8.91 5.19 -14.18
C HIS A 291 -9.25 6.15 -13.04
N PRO A 292 -8.76 7.40 -13.00
CA PRO A 292 -9.21 8.34 -11.97
C PRO A 292 -10.72 8.63 -12.06
N GLN A 293 -11.34 8.51 -13.24
CA GLN A 293 -12.80 8.58 -13.38
C GLN A 293 -13.51 7.44 -12.63
N GLN A 294 -13.02 6.20 -12.74
CA GLN A 294 -13.55 5.07 -11.99
C GLN A 294 -13.27 5.19 -10.50
N HIS A 295 -12.05 5.60 -10.11
CA HIS A 295 -11.67 5.75 -8.71
C HIS A 295 -12.50 6.82 -7.97
N LEU A 296 -12.86 7.90 -8.66
CA LEU A 296 -13.58 9.06 -8.11
C LEU A 296 -15.05 9.11 -8.56
N ALA A 297 -15.61 8.01 -9.05
CA ALA A 297 -16.97 7.97 -9.62
C ALA A 297 -18.04 8.50 -8.64
N ASP A 298 -17.90 8.15 -7.35
CA ASP A 298 -18.82 8.54 -6.29
C ASP A 298 -18.32 9.76 -5.47
N PHE A 299 -17.19 10.37 -5.87
CA PHE A 299 -16.60 11.50 -5.15
C PHE A 299 -17.28 12.82 -5.51
N ALA A 300 -17.58 13.63 -4.49
CA ALA A 300 -18.05 14.99 -4.65
C ALA A 300 -17.29 15.93 -3.72
N GLY A 301 -16.82 17.06 -4.24
CA GLY A 301 -16.02 18.01 -3.47
C GLY A 301 -14.83 18.55 -4.27
N VAL A 302 -13.77 18.92 -3.56
CA VAL A 302 -12.60 19.56 -4.16
C VAL A 302 -11.54 18.51 -4.50
N LEU A 303 -11.18 18.41 -5.79
CA LEU A 303 -10.04 17.61 -6.22
C LEU A 303 -8.83 18.54 -6.40
N GLN A 304 -7.84 18.35 -5.53
CA GLN A 304 -6.60 19.10 -5.58
C GLN A 304 -5.51 18.28 -6.26
N ALA A 305 -5.13 18.69 -7.47
CA ALA A 305 -4.27 17.88 -8.34
C ALA A 305 -3.29 18.72 -9.16
N ASP A 306 -2.37 18.02 -9.84
CA ASP A 306 -1.61 18.61 -10.94
C ASP A 306 -2.50 18.83 -12.18
N ALA A 307 -1.94 19.44 -13.22
CA ALA A 307 -2.66 19.73 -14.46
C ALA A 307 -2.74 18.52 -15.42
N PHE A 308 -2.82 17.30 -14.90
CA PHE A 308 -2.95 16.13 -15.75
C PHE A 308 -4.28 16.15 -16.52
N ALA A 309 -4.19 16.14 -17.85
CA ALA A 309 -5.36 16.28 -18.72
C ALA A 309 -6.39 15.15 -18.55
N GLY A 310 -6.01 13.98 -18.02
CA GLY A 310 -6.95 12.88 -17.78
C GLY A 310 -7.97 13.17 -16.67
N TYR A 311 -7.76 14.20 -15.85
CA TYR A 311 -8.75 14.66 -14.88
C TYR A 311 -9.85 15.54 -15.49
N ALA A 312 -9.69 16.03 -16.73
CA ALA A 312 -10.61 17.02 -17.31
C ALA A 312 -12.08 16.57 -17.37
N GLU A 313 -12.34 15.27 -17.52
CA GLU A 313 -13.71 14.73 -17.51
C GLU A 313 -14.39 14.88 -16.15
N LEU A 314 -13.63 14.71 -15.06
CA LEU A 314 -14.16 14.78 -13.68
C LEU A 314 -14.78 16.15 -13.38
N TYR A 315 -14.24 17.21 -14.00
CA TYR A 315 -14.67 18.58 -13.73
C TYR A 315 -15.90 19.01 -14.52
N ARG A 316 -16.30 18.30 -15.58
CA ARG A 316 -17.38 18.73 -16.48
C ARG A 316 -18.74 18.80 -15.80
N GLY A 317 -19.01 17.90 -14.86
CA GLY A 317 -20.30 17.81 -14.17
C GLY A 317 -20.49 18.81 -13.03
N GLY A 318 -19.45 19.55 -12.62
CA GLY A 318 -19.50 20.48 -11.49
C GLY A 318 -19.56 19.82 -10.10
N THR A 319 -19.79 18.50 -10.02
CA THR A 319 -19.73 17.71 -8.78
C THR A 319 -18.35 17.73 -8.14
N ILE A 320 -17.30 17.76 -8.97
CA ILE A 320 -15.91 17.87 -8.56
C ILE A 320 -15.37 19.22 -8.98
N GLN A 321 -14.91 19.99 -8.02
CA GLN A 321 -14.32 21.30 -8.22
C GLN A 321 -12.80 21.17 -8.33
N GLU A 322 -12.24 21.71 -9.42
CA GLU A 322 -10.80 21.71 -9.67
C GLU A 322 -10.09 22.73 -8.77
N ALA A 323 -9.07 22.27 -8.03
CA ALA A 323 -8.08 23.09 -7.35
C ALA A 323 -6.67 22.75 -7.90
N ALA A 324 -6.08 23.68 -8.64
CA ALA A 324 -4.80 23.45 -9.31
C ALA A 324 -3.60 23.74 -8.39
N CYS A 325 -2.49 23.04 -8.64
CA CYS A 325 -1.28 23.17 -7.84
C CYS A 325 -0.39 24.37 -8.25
N MET A 326 -0.27 25.38 -7.38
CA MET A 326 0.64 26.53 -7.61
C MET A 326 2.11 26.12 -7.67
N ALA A 327 2.54 25.09 -6.94
CA ALA A 327 3.91 24.59 -6.99
C ALA A 327 4.29 24.10 -8.40
N HIS A 328 3.37 23.50 -9.15
CA HIS A 328 3.59 23.10 -10.54
C HIS A 328 3.72 24.30 -11.49
N ALA A 329 2.89 25.33 -11.32
CA ALA A 329 3.02 26.58 -12.08
C ALA A 329 4.36 27.27 -11.78
N ARG A 330 4.73 27.36 -10.49
CA ARG A 330 6.01 27.90 -10.02
C ARG A 330 7.20 27.12 -10.59
N ARG A 331 7.16 25.78 -10.59
CA ARG A 331 8.25 24.92 -11.08
C ARG A 331 8.62 25.25 -12.52
N LYS A 332 7.64 25.46 -13.41
CA LYS A 332 7.90 25.83 -14.81
C LYS A 332 8.67 27.14 -14.97
N ILE A 333 8.40 28.13 -14.12
CA ILE A 333 9.11 29.41 -14.12
C ILE A 333 10.50 29.25 -13.48
N HIS A 334 10.56 28.52 -12.37
CA HIS A 334 11.80 28.25 -11.64
C HIS A 334 12.82 27.50 -12.49
N ASP A 335 12.40 26.49 -13.25
CA ASP A 335 13.31 25.70 -14.09
C ASP A 335 13.96 26.58 -15.18
N LEU A 336 13.22 27.54 -15.74
CA LEU A 336 13.76 28.53 -16.67
C LEU A 336 14.72 29.50 -15.96
N HIS A 337 14.35 29.98 -14.78
CA HIS A 337 15.19 30.85 -13.96
C HIS A 337 16.51 30.19 -13.60
N ALA A 338 16.49 28.92 -13.18
CA ALA A 338 17.68 28.17 -12.79
C ALA A 338 18.68 27.99 -13.94
N VAL A 339 18.19 27.89 -15.17
CA VAL A 339 19.04 27.78 -16.37
C VAL A 339 19.53 29.16 -16.82
N ARG A 340 18.64 30.16 -16.87
CA ARG A 340 18.97 31.52 -17.28
C ARG A 340 18.08 32.54 -16.53
N PRO A 341 18.58 33.07 -15.39
CA PRO A 341 17.89 34.11 -14.65
C PRO A 341 17.63 35.35 -15.52
N ASN A 342 16.46 35.95 -15.35
CA ASN A 342 16.11 37.25 -15.95
C ASN A 342 15.02 37.94 -15.11
N ALA A 343 14.86 39.24 -15.33
CA ALA A 343 13.93 40.08 -14.57
C ALA A 343 12.47 39.54 -14.57
N VAL A 344 12.00 38.97 -15.67
CA VAL A 344 10.64 38.40 -15.74
C VAL A 344 10.52 37.17 -14.85
N THR A 345 11.44 36.21 -14.96
CA THR A 345 11.40 35.01 -14.12
C THR A 345 11.59 35.31 -12.64
N GLU A 346 12.44 36.28 -12.30
CA GLU A 346 12.68 36.73 -10.93
C GLU A 346 11.42 37.38 -10.33
N GLU A 347 10.81 38.31 -11.06
CA GLU A 347 9.58 38.99 -10.62
C GLU A 347 8.42 38.01 -10.45
N ALA A 348 8.27 37.05 -11.36
CA ALA A 348 7.25 36.01 -11.24
C ALA A 348 7.45 35.16 -9.98
N LEU A 349 8.70 34.74 -9.68
CA LEU A 349 9.01 33.98 -8.47
C LEU A 349 8.81 34.80 -7.20
N HIS A 350 9.11 36.09 -7.23
CA HIS A 350 8.88 37.00 -6.11
C HIS A 350 7.37 37.11 -5.80
N ARG A 351 6.53 37.34 -6.82
CA ARG A 351 5.07 37.41 -6.69
C ARG A 351 4.47 36.13 -6.11
N ILE A 352 4.88 34.98 -6.64
CA ILE A 352 4.45 33.68 -6.11
C ILE A 352 4.94 33.50 -4.66
N GLY A 353 6.18 33.89 -4.36
CA GLY A 353 6.75 33.83 -3.02
C GLY A 353 5.98 34.65 -1.99
N ALA A 354 5.42 35.80 -2.37
CA ALA A 354 4.57 36.60 -1.49
C ALA A 354 3.29 35.87 -1.05
N LEU A 355 2.69 35.07 -1.95
CA LEU A 355 1.53 34.24 -1.63
C LEU A 355 1.88 33.15 -0.61
N TYR A 356 3.02 32.49 -0.80
CA TYR A 356 3.49 31.46 0.13
C TYR A 356 3.78 32.02 1.54
N LYS A 357 4.28 33.25 1.64
CA LYS A 357 4.46 33.94 2.94
C LYS A 357 3.14 34.16 3.67
N ILE A 358 2.05 34.39 2.94
CA ILE A 358 0.71 34.49 3.55
C ILE A 358 0.28 33.11 4.06
N GLU A 359 0.42 32.07 3.22
CA GLU A 359 0.02 30.70 3.57
C GLU A 359 0.77 30.15 4.78
N GLU A 360 2.05 30.48 4.93
CA GLU A 360 2.85 30.11 6.10
C GLU A 360 2.25 30.66 7.41
N GLN A 361 1.70 31.88 7.39
CA GLN A 361 1.15 32.53 8.58
C GLN A 361 -0.22 31.97 9.00
N ILE A 362 -0.98 31.41 8.06
CA ILE A 362 -2.34 30.90 8.30
C ILE A 362 -2.42 29.38 8.35
N ARG A 363 -1.29 28.68 8.20
CA ARG A 363 -1.25 27.22 8.28
C ARG A 363 -1.63 26.75 9.68
N GLY A 364 -2.52 25.77 9.76
CA GLY A 364 -3.07 25.26 11.01
C GLY A 364 -4.17 26.15 11.60
N LYS A 365 -4.66 27.14 10.86
CA LYS A 365 -5.84 27.93 11.22
C LYS A 365 -7.11 27.29 10.65
N PRO A 366 -8.28 27.52 11.27
CA PRO A 366 -9.56 27.06 10.73
C PRO A 366 -9.86 27.60 9.32
N PRO A 367 -10.69 26.91 8.51
CA PRO A 367 -10.96 27.30 7.13
C PRO A 367 -11.49 28.72 6.94
N ASP A 368 -12.35 29.20 7.82
CA ASP A 368 -12.94 30.54 7.78
C ASP A 368 -11.90 31.65 8.00
N GLU A 369 -10.98 31.47 8.95
CA GLU A 369 -9.86 32.40 9.16
C GLU A 369 -8.93 32.41 7.94
N ARG A 370 -8.57 31.22 7.41
CA ARG A 370 -7.75 31.11 6.19
C ARG A 370 -8.41 31.83 5.01
N HIS A 371 -9.69 31.60 4.79
CA HIS A 371 -10.47 32.25 3.74
C HIS A 371 -10.46 33.78 3.90
N SER A 372 -10.78 34.29 5.10
CA SER A 372 -10.80 35.74 5.37
C SER A 372 -9.45 36.40 5.08
N VAL A 373 -8.34 35.79 5.53
CA VAL A 373 -6.99 36.31 5.29
C VAL A 373 -6.64 36.27 3.80
N ARG A 374 -6.97 35.19 3.10
CA ARG A 374 -6.74 35.06 1.65
C ARG A 374 -7.51 36.13 0.86
N GLN A 375 -8.78 36.37 1.18
CA GLN A 375 -9.58 37.42 0.56
C GLN A 375 -8.96 38.81 0.79
N ALA A 376 -8.52 39.11 2.01
CA ALA A 376 -7.95 40.42 2.33
C ALA A 376 -6.54 40.66 1.74
N ARG A 377 -5.72 39.60 1.61
CA ARG A 377 -4.28 39.74 1.32
C ARG A 377 -3.81 39.02 0.06
N ALA A 378 -4.28 37.80 -0.19
CA ALA A 378 -3.81 36.98 -1.31
C ALA A 378 -4.52 37.37 -2.62
N VAL A 379 -5.84 37.59 -2.60
CA VAL A 379 -6.62 37.94 -3.79
C VAL A 379 -6.11 39.22 -4.49
N PRO A 380 -5.83 40.34 -3.79
CA PRO A 380 -5.25 41.52 -4.43
C PRO A 380 -3.90 41.26 -5.12
N LEU A 381 -3.05 40.41 -4.51
CA LEU A 381 -1.76 40.03 -5.10
C LEU A 381 -1.92 39.13 -6.31
N LEU A 382 -2.91 38.23 -6.30
CA LEU A 382 -3.25 37.40 -7.46
C LEU A 382 -3.76 38.27 -8.61
N ASP A 383 -4.66 39.21 -8.36
CA ASP A 383 -5.19 40.10 -9.40
C ASP A 383 -4.09 40.98 -10.03
N ASP A 384 -3.14 41.45 -9.21
CA ASP A 384 -1.95 42.15 -9.70
C ASP A 384 -1.02 41.24 -10.51
N MET A 385 -0.76 40.02 -10.02
CA MET A 385 0.04 39.02 -10.72
C MET A 385 -0.57 38.62 -12.06
N LYS A 386 -1.90 38.49 -12.16
CA LYS A 386 -2.60 38.17 -13.40
C LYS A 386 -2.42 39.26 -14.45
N ARG A 387 -2.69 40.52 -14.07
CA ARG A 387 -2.51 41.69 -14.95
C ARG A 387 -1.08 41.82 -15.42
N TRP A 388 -0.13 41.59 -14.52
CA TRP A 388 1.30 41.59 -14.85
C TRP A 388 1.67 40.47 -15.82
N PHE A 389 1.15 39.25 -15.64
CA PHE A 389 1.38 38.15 -16.58
C PHE A 389 0.81 38.45 -17.97
N GLU A 390 -0.41 38.99 -18.06
CA GLU A 390 -1.06 39.37 -19.32
C GLU A 390 -0.28 40.47 -20.06
N ALA A 391 0.16 41.52 -19.33
CA ALA A 391 1.00 42.58 -19.89
C ALA A 391 2.37 42.05 -20.34
N THR A 392 2.97 41.16 -19.55
CA THR A 392 4.27 40.55 -19.88
C THR A 392 4.15 39.71 -21.15
N LEU A 393 3.09 38.91 -21.32
CA LEU A 393 2.88 38.12 -22.53
C LEU A 393 2.84 38.96 -23.82
N ALA A 394 2.30 40.18 -23.78
CA ALA A 394 2.27 41.08 -24.94
C ALA A 394 3.66 41.52 -25.41
N THR A 395 4.68 41.42 -24.53
CA THR A 395 6.07 41.80 -24.81
C THR A 395 6.94 40.61 -25.24
N LEU A 396 6.49 39.38 -24.98
CA LEU A 396 7.26 38.17 -25.21
C LEU A 396 6.93 37.55 -26.58
N SER A 397 7.94 36.95 -27.21
CA SER A 397 7.73 36.12 -28.40
C SER A 397 6.84 34.92 -28.06
N ALA A 398 5.85 34.65 -28.91
CA ALA A 398 4.92 33.51 -28.77
C ALA A 398 5.63 32.15 -28.65
N LYS A 399 6.86 32.03 -29.17
CA LYS A 399 7.64 30.78 -29.15
C LYS A 399 8.54 30.63 -27.92
N SER A 400 8.66 31.66 -27.07
CA SER A 400 9.57 31.61 -25.92
C SER A 400 9.08 30.63 -24.85
N ASP A 401 10.00 29.97 -24.14
CA ASP A 401 9.62 29.07 -23.05
C ASP A 401 9.02 29.82 -21.86
N THR A 402 9.41 31.08 -21.63
CA THR A 402 8.76 31.97 -20.67
C THR A 402 7.29 32.21 -21.01
N THR A 403 6.97 32.41 -22.29
CA THR A 403 5.58 32.51 -22.77
C THR A 403 4.79 31.27 -22.43
N LYS A 404 5.35 30.07 -22.70
CA LYS A 404 4.69 28.79 -22.37
C LYS A 404 4.45 28.64 -20.86
N ALA A 405 5.41 29.06 -20.02
CA ALA A 405 5.28 29.00 -18.57
C ALA A 405 4.18 29.94 -18.04
N ILE A 406 4.11 31.18 -18.54
CA ILE A 406 3.06 32.14 -18.16
C ILE A 406 1.69 31.68 -18.68
N GLN A 407 1.61 31.23 -19.93
CA GLN A 407 0.37 30.69 -20.49
C GLN A 407 -0.13 29.46 -19.72
N TYR A 408 0.78 28.61 -19.23
CA TYR A 408 0.39 27.48 -18.38
C TYR A 408 -0.39 27.94 -17.13
N ALA A 409 0.08 29.01 -16.47
CA ALA A 409 -0.58 29.59 -15.31
C ALA A 409 -1.91 30.26 -15.69
N LEU A 410 -1.91 31.15 -16.70
CA LEU A 410 -3.12 31.87 -17.11
C LEU A 410 -4.25 30.96 -17.60
N ASN A 411 -3.91 29.90 -18.36
CA ASN A 411 -4.89 28.92 -18.84
C ASN A 411 -5.57 28.15 -17.71
N ARG A 412 -5.03 28.19 -16.49
CA ARG A 412 -5.53 27.51 -15.28
C ARG A 412 -5.86 28.49 -14.17
N TRP A 413 -5.93 29.77 -14.48
CA TRP A 413 -6.05 30.80 -13.47
C TRP A 413 -7.22 30.57 -12.51
N PRO A 414 -8.45 30.22 -12.99
CA PRO A 414 -9.58 29.96 -12.09
C PRO A 414 -9.29 28.84 -11.08
N ALA A 415 -8.69 27.73 -11.53
CA ALA A 415 -8.35 26.60 -10.66
C ALA A 415 -7.15 26.92 -9.74
N LEU A 416 -6.18 27.72 -10.19
CA LEU A 416 -5.01 28.13 -9.40
C LEU A 416 -5.36 29.08 -8.26
N ILE A 417 -6.42 29.88 -8.41
CA ILE A 417 -6.88 30.81 -7.36
C ILE A 417 -8.01 30.23 -6.52
N TYR A 418 -8.56 29.06 -6.88
CA TYR A 418 -9.69 28.45 -6.17
C TYR A 418 -9.42 28.26 -4.66
N TYR A 419 -8.17 28.03 -4.27
CA TYR A 419 -7.78 27.93 -2.85
C TYR A 419 -8.12 29.20 -2.03
N CYS A 420 -8.29 30.35 -2.67
CA CYS A 420 -8.75 31.57 -2.00
C CYS A 420 -10.25 31.53 -1.65
N SER A 421 -11.04 30.72 -2.37
CA SER A 421 -12.48 30.58 -2.18
C SER A 421 -12.86 29.49 -1.18
N ASP A 422 -12.00 28.49 -0.97
CA ASP A 422 -12.21 27.42 0.01
C ASP A 422 -11.04 27.36 1.01
N GLY A 423 -11.31 27.65 2.28
CA GLY A 423 -10.32 27.61 3.35
C GLY A 423 -9.72 26.24 3.65
N ARG A 424 -10.34 25.15 3.17
CA ARG A 424 -9.82 23.78 3.28
C ARG A 424 -8.78 23.48 2.20
N ALA A 425 -8.86 24.14 1.05
CA ALA A 425 -7.92 23.94 -0.04
C ALA A 425 -6.54 24.51 0.30
N GLU A 426 -5.51 23.84 -0.20
CA GLU A 426 -4.12 24.28 -0.08
C GLU A 426 -3.71 25.07 -1.32
N ILE A 427 -2.67 25.90 -1.22
CA ILE A 427 -2.10 26.58 -2.40
C ILE A 427 -1.45 25.58 -3.39
N ASP A 428 -1.02 24.40 -2.91
CA ASP A 428 -0.37 23.38 -3.72
C ASP A 428 -0.69 21.94 -3.31
N ASN A 429 -0.31 21.00 -4.16
CA ASN A 429 -0.58 19.58 -4.00
C ASN A 429 0.59 18.81 -3.36
N LEU A 430 1.43 19.47 -2.55
CA LEU A 430 2.61 18.83 -1.96
C LEU A 430 2.28 17.69 -1.00
N ILE A 431 1.04 17.60 -0.51
CA ILE A 431 0.55 16.47 0.30
C ILE A 431 0.61 15.16 -0.50
N ALA A 432 0.05 15.13 -1.72
CA ALA A 432 0.11 13.96 -2.59
C ALA A 432 1.54 13.65 -3.04
N GLU A 433 2.31 14.67 -3.43
CA GLU A 433 3.72 14.49 -3.85
C GLU A 433 4.57 13.85 -2.73
N ARG A 434 4.37 14.25 -1.47
CA ARG A 434 5.05 13.66 -0.30
C ARG A 434 4.67 12.20 -0.09
N ALA A 435 3.38 11.86 -0.22
CA ALA A 435 2.94 10.47 -0.11
C ALA A 435 3.59 9.57 -1.18
N LEU A 436 3.78 10.06 -2.41
CA LEU A 436 4.44 9.33 -3.49
C LEU A 436 5.96 9.18 -3.31
N ARG A 437 6.59 9.96 -2.42
CA ARG A 437 8.05 9.93 -2.24
C ARG A 437 8.57 8.57 -1.80
N GLY A 438 7.81 7.84 -0.96
CA GLY A 438 8.16 6.47 -0.58
C GLY A 438 8.24 5.55 -1.80
N VAL A 439 7.23 5.59 -2.68
CA VAL A 439 7.22 4.82 -3.92
C VAL A 439 8.41 5.19 -4.83
N ALA A 440 8.73 6.48 -4.93
CA ALA A 440 9.84 6.97 -5.75
C ALA A 440 11.22 6.48 -5.26
N LEU A 441 11.40 6.34 -3.94
CA LEU A 441 12.60 5.73 -3.35
C LEU A 441 12.63 4.22 -3.63
N GLY A 442 11.50 3.53 -3.47
CA GLY A 442 11.36 2.11 -3.77
C GLY A 442 11.77 1.74 -5.19
N ARG A 443 11.37 2.55 -6.17
CA ARG A 443 11.76 2.39 -7.60
C ARG A 443 13.28 2.40 -7.85
N ARG A 444 14.08 2.94 -6.93
CA ARG A 444 15.55 2.89 -7.03
C ARG A 444 16.11 1.57 -6.50
N ASN A 445 15.38 0.87 -5.64
CA ASN A 445 15.81 -0.33 -4.94
C ASN A 445 15.23 -1.63 -5.52
N TYR A 446 14.05 -1.56 -6.15
CA TYR A 446 13.47 -2.61 -6.98
C TYR A 446 13.02 -2.00 -8.32
N LEU A 447 13.46 -2.59 -9.44
CA LEU A 447 13.42 -1.97 -10.77
C LEU A 447 12.02 -1.91 -11.41
N PHE A 448 11.10 -2.80 -11.01
CA PHE A 448 9.74 -2.94 -11.57
C PHE A 448 8.82 -3.71 -10.61
N ALA A 449 7.55 -3.96 -10.98
CA ALA A 449 6.72 -5.06 -10.50
C ALA A 449 6.75 -6.23 -11.51
N GLY A 450 6.62 -7.47 -11.05
CA GLY A 450 6.69 -8.67 -11.89
C GLY A 450 5.41 -8.94 -12.68
N ALA A 451 4.27 -8.44 -12.21
CA ALA A 451 2.96 -8.47 -12.86
C ALA A 451 2.07 -7.29 -12.39
N ASP A 452 0.91 -7.12 -13.03
CA ASP A 452 -0.09 -6.14 -12.60
C ASP A 452 -0.57 -6.39 -11.16
N SER A 453 -0.76 -7.66 -10.78
CA SER A 453 -1.11 -8.08 -9.42
C SER A 453 -0.05 -7.66 -8.39
N GLY A 454 1.23 -7.61 -8.78
CA GLY A 454 2.31 -7.06 -7.96
C GLY A 454 2.16 -5.55 -7.72
N GLY A 455 1.70 -4.81 -8.73
CA GLY A 455 1.34 -3.39 -8.61
C GLY A 455 0.16 -3.16 -7.67
N GLU A 456 -0.89 -3.98 -7.79
CA GLU A 456 -2.06 -3.95 -6.89
C GLU A 456 -1.68 -4.24 -5.44
N ARG A 457 -0.83 -5.26 -5.20
CA ARG A 457 -0.32 -5.56 -3.86
C ARG A 457 0.50 -4.41 -3.29
N ALA A 458 1.35 -3.80 -4.10
CA ALA A 458 2.11 -2.63 -3.67
C ALA A 458 1.18 -1.48 -3.26
N ALA A 459 0.14 -1.20 -4.05
CA ALA A 459 -0.85 -0.16 -3.74
C ALA A 459 -1.57 -0.44 -2.40
N ALA A 460 -2.00 -1.68 -2.16
CA ALA A 460 -2.63 -2.10 -0.91
C ALA A 460 -1.72 -1.85 0.30
N MET A 461 -0.47 -2.31 0.23
CA MET A 461 0.50 -2.16 1.33
C MET A 461 0.89 -0.70 1.55
N TYR A 462 1.10 0.08 0.48
CA TYR A 462 1.39 1.51 0.60
C TYR A 462 0.23 2.29 1.24
N SER A 463 -1.03 1.87 1.02
CA SER A 463 -2.19 2.50 1.64
C SER A 463 -2.18 2.31 3.16
N LEU A 464 -1.96 1.09 3.64
CA LEU A 464 -1.95 0.79 5.08
C LEU A 464 -0.73 1.39 5.78
N ILE A 465 0.46 1.23 5.20
CA ILE A 465 1.71 1.77 5.75
C ILE A 465 1.69 3.31 5.76
N GLY A 466 1.25 3.92 4.65
CA GLY A 466 1.14 5.37 4.53
C GLY A 466 0.15 5.94 5.53
N THR A 467 -1.03 5.32 5.67
CA THR A 467 -2.06 5.77 6.62
C THR A 467 -1.57 5.61 8.07
N ALA A 468 -0.90 4.52 8.43
CA ALA A 468 -0.29 4.36 9.76
C ALA A 468 0.72 5.48 10.06
N ARG A 469 1.62 5.79 9.12
CA ARG A 469 2.61 6.88 9.27
C ARG A 469 1.96 8.26 9.42
N LEU A 470 0.92 8.54 8.64
CA LEU A 470 0.19 9.80 8.72
C LEU A 470 -0.44 10.03 10.10
N ASN A 471 -0.78 8.95 10.80
CA ASN A 471 -1.34 8.94 12.14
C ASN A 471 -0.29 8.76 13.26
N GLY A 472 1.00 8.87 12.94
CA GLY A 472 2.07 8.80 13.95
C GLY A 472 2.27 7.40 14.54
N LEU A 473 1.94 6.36 13.78
CA LEU A 473 2.15 4.97 14.20
C LEU A 473 3.32 4.32 13.45
N ASP A 474 4.05 3.46 14.15
CA ASP A 474 5.00 2.53 13.57
C ASP A 474 4.22 1.52 12.70
N PRO A 475 4.44 1.50 11.37
CA PRO A 475 3.72 0.59 10.49
C PRO A 475 3.92 -0.89 10.83
N GLU A 476 5.07 -1.26 11.39
CA GLU A 476 5.34 -2.67 11.74
C GLU A 476 4.48 -3.10 12.93
N ALA A 477 4.45 -2.29 13.99
CA ALA A 477 3.60 -2.54 15.15
C ALA A 477 2.10 -2.53 14.79
N TYR A 478 1.68 -1.56 13.96
CA TYR A 478 0.30 -1.47 13.47
C TYR A 478 -0.10 -2.73 12.67
N LEU A 479 0.69 -3.13 11.67
CA LEU A 479 0.35 -4.29 10.85
C LEU A 479 0.42 -5.59 11.66
N ALA A 480 1.34 -5.72 12.62
CA ALA A 480 1.38 -6.89 13.50
C ALA A 480 0.09 -7.01 14.33
N TYR A 481 -0.38 -5.90 14.91
CA TYR A 481 -1.63 -5.84 15.67
C TYR A 481 -2.84 -6.21 14.80
N VAL A 482 -2.92 -5.68 13.59
CA VAL A 482 -4.00 -5.98 12.64
C VAL A 482 -3.96 -7.45 12.22
N LEU A 483 -2.81 -7.96 11.81
CA LEU A 483 -2.66 -9.34 11.34
C LEU A 483 -2.99 -10.36 12.42
N GLU A 484 -2.69 -10.07 13.70
CA GLU A 484 -3.06 -10.91 14.83
C GLU A 484 -4.58 -11.09 14.99
N ARG A 485 -5.40 -10.13 14.52
CA ARG A 485 -6.85 -10.10 14.80
C ARG A 485 -7.73 -10.27 13.58
N ILE A 486 -7.29 -9.78 12.41
CA ILE A 486 -8.15 -9.58 11.24
C ILE A 486 -8.78 -10.87 10.72
N ALA A 487 -8.14 -12.02 10.90
CA ALA A 487 -8.67 -13.32 10.48
C ALA A 487 -10.00 -13.69 11.18
N ASP A 488 -10.16 -13.30 12.45
CA ASP A 488 -11.36 -13.57 13.24
C ASP A 488 -12.24 -12.32 13.42
N HIS A 489 -11.81 -11.17 12.88
CA HIS A 489 -12.48 -9.90 13.12
C HIS A 489 -13.75 -9.80 12.29
N PRO A 490 -14.90 -9.41 12.88
CA PRO A 490 -16.13 -9.27 12.13
C PRO A 490 -15.99 -8.27 10.97
N ILE A 491 -16.35 -8.69 9.76
CA ILE A 491 -16.20 -7.89 8.54
C ILE A 491 -16.94 -6.53 8.61
N ASN A 492 -18.06 -6.49 9.32
CA ASN A 492 -18.87 -5.30 9.54
C ASN A 492 -18.31 -4.33 10.60
N ARG A 493 -17.20 -4.70 11.26
CA ARG A 493 -16.48 -3.90 12.26
C ARG A 493 -15.02 -3.66 11.85
N ILE A 494 -14.68 -3.89 10.58
CA ILE A 494 -13.31 -3.80 10.08
C ILE A 494 -12.68 -2.41 10.29
N ASP A 495 -13.51 -1.37 10.40
CA ASP A 495 -13.11 -0.01 10.72
C ASP A 495 -12.45 0.13 12.08
N GLU A 496 -12.74 -0.74 13.05
CA GLU A 496 -12.04 -0.79 14.34
C GLU A 496 -10.53 -1.07 14.20
N LEU A 497 -10.12 -1.66 13.07
CA LEU A 497 -8.72 -1.94 12.75
C LEU A 497 -8.01 -0.78 12.02
N LEU A 498 -8.69 0.36 11.79
CA LEU A 498 -8.05 1.55 11.20
C LEU A 498 -6.99 2.14 12.15
N PRO A 499 -5.94 2.80 11.60
CA PRO A 499 -4.81 3.27 12.41
C PRO A 499 -5.18 4.09 13.64
N TRP A 500 -6.08 5.06 13.52
CA TRP A 500 -6.49 5.92 14.63
C TRP A 500 -7.34 5.19 15.69
N ASN A 501 -8.03 4.10 15.33
CA ASN A 501 -8.82 3.30 16.26
C ASN A 501 -7.95 2.34 17.06
N VAL A 502 -6.91 1.79 16.44
CA VAL A 502 -5.97 0.87 17.13
C VAL A 502 -4.87 1.59 17.90
N ALA A 503 -4.66 2.89 17.66
CA ALA A 503 -3.59 3.67 18.27
C ALA A 503 -3.56 3.54 19.81
N LEU A 504 -4.73 3.53 20.47
CA LEU A 504 -4.84 3.41 21.92
C LEU A 504 -4.50 2.01 22.47
N SER A 505 -4.57 0.99 21.62
CA SER A 505 -4.28 -0.40 21.97
C SER A 505 -2.81 -0.77 21.73
N LEU A 506 -2.03 0.12 21.10
CA LEU A 506 -0.62 -0.10 20.83
C LEU A 506 0.26 0.41 21.99
N PRO A 507 1.43 -0.19 22.22
CA PRO A 507 2.36 0.30 23.23
C PRO A 507 2.90 1.69 22.86
N SER A 508 3.32 2.48 23.86
CA SER A 508 3.90 3.82 23.65
C SER A 508 5.07 3.83 22.66
N THR A 509 5.84 2.74 22.57
CA THR A 509 6.96 2.54 21.63
C THR A 509 6.56 2.38 20.16
N ALA A 510 5.26 2.17 19.89
CA ALA A 510 4.68 2.16 18.56
C ALA A 510 4.24 3.55 18.10
N HIS A 511 4.22 4.55 18.98
CA HIS A 511 3.95 5.93 18.59
C HIS A 511 5.25 6.59 18.15
N VAL A 512 5.28 7.02 16.89
CA VAL A 512 6.42 7.69 16.27
C VAL A 512 6.01 9.11 15.88
N ALA A 513 6.98 10.02 15.87
CA ALA A 513 6.74 11.36 15.34
C ALA A 513 6.18 11.23 13.91
N PRO A 514 5.01 11.84 13.61
CA PRO A 514 4.45 11.78 12.27
C PRO A 514 5.48 12.33 11.28
N ILE A 515 5.93 11.49 10.35
CA ILE A 515 6.81 11.94 9.27
C ILE A 515 5.92 12.77 8.32
N ARG A 516 6.00 14.09 8.45
CA ARG A 516 5.23 15.05 7.64
C ARG A 516 5.79 15.16 6.23
#